data_AF-A0A8I7BAC9-F1
#
_entry.id   AF-A0A8I7BAC9-F1
#
_cell.length_a   1.000
_cell.length_b   1.000
_cell.length_c   1.000
_cell.angle_alpha   90.00
_cell.angle_beta   90.00
_cell.angle_gamma   90.00
#
_symmetry.space_group_name_H-M   'P 1'
#
loop_
_entity.id
_entity.type
_entity.pdbx_description
1 polymer ?
#
loop_
_entity_poly.entity_id
_entity_poly.type
_entity_poly.pdbx_seq_one_letter_code
_entity_poly.pdbx_strand_id
1 'polypeptide(L)'
;MAAPASAHGQRSRTNCLHYIYTLNPSVLLHRSLPAPSIKPSLTEQQLRARARPSSTTAMARSDLVMALLVAVLAAGCCASAGAVAYLSKLPVTLDVTASPTPGQVLHAGEDVITVTWALNATRPAGDDAAYKSVKVSLCYAPASQKEREWRKTHDDLKKDKTCQFKVTQQPYAAGGAGGRVEYRVALDIPTAAYYVRAYALDASGTQVAYGQTAPATAFDVVSITGVTTSIKVAAGVFSTFSVVSLAFFFFIEKRKKNN
;
A
#
# COMPACT_ATOMS: atom_id res chain seq x y z
N MET A 1 -36.41 3.66 -24.17
CA MET A 1 -36.42 2.93 -25.46
C MET A 1 -35.41 3.63 -26.36
N ALA A 2 -34.41 3.04 -26.99
CA ALA A 2 -33.81 1.72 -26.97
C ALA A 2 -32.36 1.91 -27.46
N ALA A 3 -31.46 1.01 -27.06
CA ALA A 3 -30.06 0.96 -27.48
C ALA A 3 -29.91 0.66 -28.99
N PRO A 4 -28.67 0.71 -29.50
CA PRO A 4 -28.24 -0.44 -30.29
C PRO A 4 -26.93 -1.05 -29.79
N ALA A 5 -26.90 -2.38 -29.90
CA ALA A 5 -25.84 -3.29 -29.52
C ALA A 5 -24.68 -3.32 -30.53
N SER A 6 -23.48 -3.66 -30.05
CA SER A 6 -22.51 -4.39 -30.87
C SER A 6 -21.47 -5.15 -30.05
N ALA A 7 -21.46 -6.45 -30.31
CA ALA A 7 -20.32 -7.35 -30.49
C ALA A 7 -19.32 -7.56 -29.33
N HIS A 8 -19.58 -8.65 -28.57
CA HIS A 8 -18.55 -9.35 -27.82
C HIS A 8 -17.66 -10.17 -28.78
N GLY A 9 -16.43 -9.72 -28.98
CA GLY A 9 -15.33 -10.52 -29.52
C GLY A 9 -14.54 -11.16 -28.40
N GLN A 10 -14.68 -12.48 -28.22
CA GLN A 10 -13.75 -13.28 -27.41
C GLN A 10 -12.40 -13.36 -28.11
N ARG A 11 -11.35 -12.81 -27.49
CA ARG A 11 -9.97 -13.14 -27.86
C ARG A 11 -9.11 -13.33 -26.62
N SER A 12 -8.81 -14.61 -26.38
CA SER A 12 -7.58 -15.18 -25.84
C SER A 12 -6.51 -14.21 -25.34
N ARG A 13 -6.06 -14.41 -24.10
CA ARG A 13 -4.65 -14.30 -23.70
C ARG A 13 -4.40 -15.00 -22.36
N THR A 14 -4.06 -16.27 -22.47
CA THR A 14 -3.09 -16.96 -21.63
C THR A 14 -1.79 -16.15 -21.57
N ASN A 15 -1.26 -15.92 -20.36
CA ASN A 15 0.18 -15.94 -20.04
C ASN A 15 0.37 -15.66 -18.54
N CYS A 16 0.47 -16.73 -17.76
CA CYS A 16 1.07 -16.71 -16.43
C CYS A 16 2.59 -16.76 -16.60
N LEU A 17 3.28 -15.68 -16.20
CA LEU A 17 4.72 -15.70 -15.99
C LEU A 17 5.00 -16.19 -14.55
N HIS A 18 5.66 -17.33 -14.46
CA HIS A 18 6.28 -17.86 -13.26
C HIS A 18 7.41 -16.93 -12.78
N TYR A 19 7.48 -16.68 -11.47
CA TYR A 19 8.69 -16.18 -10.82
C TYR A 19 8.99 -17.10 -9.63
N ILE A 20 10.05 -17.90 -9.76
CA ILE A 20 10.58 -18.78 -8.70
C ILE A 20 11.78 -18.08 -8.10
N TYR A 21 11.75 -17.77 -6.80
CA TYR A 21 12.95 -17.41 -6.04
C TYR A 21 13.61 -18.67 -5.49
N THR A 22 14.88 -18.86 -5.85
CA THR A 22 15.80 -19.85 -5.29
C THR A 22 16.45 -19.29 -4.03
N LEU A 23 16.52 -20.09 -2.96
CA LEU A 23 17.36 -19.81 -1.79
C LEU A 23 18.36 -20.96 -1.61
N ASN A 24 19.62 -20.58 -1.72
CA ASN A 24 20.81 -21.36 -1.42
C ASN A 24 21.24 -21.03 0.01
N PRO A 25 21.72 -22.00 0.79
CA PRO A 25 22.92 -21.69 1.56
C PRO A 25 23.91 -22.86 1.55
N SER A 26 25.20 -22.50 1.45
CA SER A 26 26.30 -23.40 1.74
C SER A 26 27.30 -22.72 2.68
N VAL A 27 27.87 -23.56 3.54
CA VAL A 27 29.18 -23.50 4.18
C VAL A 27 29.33 -22.81 5.54
N LEU A 28 29.59 -23.63 6.57
CA LEU A 28 30.76 -23.55 7.47
C LEU A 28 30.78 -24.79 8.38
N LEU A 29 31.49 -25.87 8.02
CA LEU A 29 32.86 -26.25 8.39
C LEU A 29 33.14 -26.32 9.91
N HIS A 30 33.18 -27.55 10.46
CA HIS A 30 34.09 -27.90 11.56
C HIS A 30 34.49 -29.40 11.52
N ARG A 31 35.81 -29.64 11.39
CA ARG A 31 36.57 -30.87 11.70
C ARG A 31 36.54 -31.12 13.23
N SER A 32 36.81 -32.27 13.85
CA SER A 32 37.10 -33.68 13.50
C SER A 32 37.37 -34.47 14.81
N LEU A 33 37.16 -35.81 14.79
CA LEU A 33 37.73 -36.88 15.67
C LEU A 33 37.07 -37.15 17.06
N PRO A 34 37.28 -38.35 17.67
CA PRO A 34 36.81 -39.68 17.23
C PRO A 34 36.07 -40.46 18.35
N ALA A 35 35.45 -41.58 17.96
CA ALA A 35 34.71 -42.50 18.83
C ALA A 35 35.60 -43.27 19.84
N PRO A 36 34.98 -43.82 20.90
CA PRO A 36 35.37 -45.13 21.39
C PRO A 36 34.22 -46.14 21.43
N SER A 37 34.62 -47.36 21.13
CA SER A 37 33.91 -48.64 21.11
C SER A 37 33.49 -49.11 22.50
N ILE A 38 32.23 -49.56 22.66
CA ILE A 38 31.83 -50.57 23.66
C ILE A 38 30.88 -51.58 22.99
N LYS A 39 31.23 -52.86 23.09
CA LYS A 39 30.57 -54.05 22.54
C LYS A 39 29.32 -54.47 23.36
N PRO A 40 28.46 -55.34 22.81
CA PRO A 40 27.07 -55.53 23.24
C PRO A 40 26.90 -56.62 24.30
N SER A 41 25.85 -56.52 25.11
CA SER A 41 25.34 -57.66 25.90
C SER A 41 24.01 -58.14 25.33
N LEU A 42 24.00 -59.45 25.12
CA LEU A 42 22.99 -60.35 24.60
C LEU A 42 21.77 -60.49 25.56
N THR A 43 20.83 -61.37 25.20
CA THR A 43 19.63 -61.89 25.93
C THR A 43 18.44 -60.93 26.03
N GLU A 44 17.22 -61.23 25.59
CA GLU A 44 16.52 -62.43 25.08
C GLU A 44 15.43 -61.91 24.12
N GLN A 45 15.35 -62.35 22.87
CA GLN A 45 14.63 -63.55 22.40
C GLN A 45 13.14 -63.64 22.77
N GLN A 46 12.33 -63.71 21.70
CA GLN A 46 11.04 -64.38 21.56
C GLN A 46 9.82 -63.65 22.17
N LEU A 47 8.67 -63.55 21.50
CA LEU A 47 8.03 -64.63 20.75
C LEU A 47 7.13 -64.06 19.64
N ARG A 48 7.19 -64.76 18.50
CA ARG A 48 6.33 -64.67 17.32
C ARG A 48 4.83 -64.69 17.65
N ALA A 49 4.05 -64.00 16.82
CA ALA A 49 2.89 -64.63 16.22
C ALA A 49 2.68 -64.13 14.78
N ARG A 50 2.81 -65.07 13.84
CA ARG A 50 2.49 -64.94 12.42
C ARG A 50 0.98 -64.82 12.25
N ALA A 51 0.54 -63.97 11.33
CA ALA A 51 -0.60 -64.25 10.47
C ALA A 51 -0.51 -63.44 9.16
N ARG A 52 -0.19 -64.13 8.05
CA ARG A 52 -0.75 -63.87 6.71
C ARG A 52 -1.96 -64.81 6.58
N PRO A 53 -2.94 -64.62 5.68
CA PRO A 53 -2.90 -63.98 4.35
C PRO A 53 -3.99 -62.89 4.22
N SER A 54 -4.14 -62.09 3.17
CA SER A 54 -4.54 -62.46 1.81
C SER A 54 -4.54 -61.22 0.92
N SER A 55 -4.57 -61.49 -0.38
CA SER A 55 -4.55 -60.59 -1.52
C SER A 55 -5.54 -59.42 -1.46
N THR A 56 -5.30 -58.46 -2.37
CA THR A 56 -6.20 -57.47 -2.98
C THR A 56 -5.85 -56.00 -2.66
N THR A 57 -6.03 -55.17 -3.68
CA THR A 57 -6.04 -53.68 -3.68
C THR A 57 -4.71 -52.94 -3.58
N ALA A 58 -3.87 -53.10 -4.60
CA ALA A 58 -2.99 -52.05 -5.09
C ALA A 58 -3.81 -50.96 -5.82
N MET A 59 -4.62 -50.19 -5.10
CA MET A 59 -5.36 -49.04 -5.67
C MET A 59 -5.88 -48.11 -4.56
N ALA A 60 -4.98 -47.58 -3.71
CA ALA A 60 -5.40 -46.68 -2.62
C ALA A 60 -4.47 -45.49 -2.37
N ARG A 61 -3.29 -45.45 -3.02
CA ARG A 61 -2.33 -44.34 -2.84
C ARG A 61 -2.54 -43.18 -3.80
N SER A 62 -3.07 -43.44 -5.00
CA SER A 62 -3.30 -42.39 -6.01
C SER A 62 -4.54 -41.55 -5.69
N ASP A 63 -5.61 -42.18 -5.20
CA ASP A 63 -6.87 -41.50 -4.91
C ASP A 63 -6.78 -40.63 -3.65
N LEU A 64 -5.98 -41.03 -2.66
CA LEU A 64 -5.77 -40.23 -1.44
C LEU A 64 -4.96 -38.96 -1.74
N VAL A 65 -3.96 -39.05 -2.63
CA VAL A 65 -3.15 -37.90 -3.06
C VAL A 65 -3.98 -36.94 -3.92
N MET A 66 -4.80 -37.47 -4.83
CA MET A 66 -5.73 -36.64 -5.62
C MET A 66 -6.81 -36.00 -4.74
N ALA A 67 -7.35 -36.71 -3.76
CA ALA A 67 -8.30 -36.14 -2.81
C ALA A 67 -7.68 -35.02 -1.96
N LEU A 68 -6.42 -35.18 -1.53
CA LEU A 68 -5.69 -34.12 -0.82
C LEU A 68 -5.41 -32.91 -1.71
N LEU A 69 -5.04 -33.13 -2.98
CA LEU A 69 -4.77 -32.05 -3.93
C LEU A 69 -6.03 -31.25 -4.28
N VAL A 70 -7.16 -31.94 -4.44
CA VAL A 70 -8.48 -31.33 -4.64
C VAL A 70 -8.92 -30.56 -3.40
N ALA A 71 -8.67 -31.08 -2.19
CA ALA A 71 -8.97 -30.37 -0.94
C ALA A 71 -8.11 -29.10 -0.75
N VAL A 72 -6.82 -29.14 -1.12
CA VAL A 72 -5.94 -27.96 -1.08
C VAL A 72 -6.32 -26.92 -2.14
N LEU A 73 -6.72 -27.35 -3.34
CA LEU A 73 -7.23 -26.46 -4.40
C LEU A 73 -8.59 -25.85 -4.05
N ALA A 74 -9.48 -26.61 -3.39
CA ALA A 74 -10.78 -26.12 -2.94
C ALA A 74 -10.66 -25.15 -1.75
N ALA A 75 -9.73 -25.41 -0.82
CA ALA A 75 -9.44 -24.49 0.29
C ALA A 75 -8.76 -23.19 -0.17
N GLY A 76 -8.04 -23.21 -1.31
CA GLY A 76 -7.43 -22.02 -1.92
C GLY A 76 -8.40 -21.08 -2.61
N CYS A 77 -9.67 -21.47 -2.80
CA CYS A 77 -10.66 -20.67 -3.54
C CYS A 77 -11.46 -19.71 -2.66
N CYS A 78 -11.31 -19.78 -1.32
CA CYS A 78 -11.87 -18.80 -0.40
C CYS A 78 -10.88 -17.66 -0.12
N ALA A 79 -10.16 -17.19 -1.15
CA ALA A 79 -9.65 -15.82 -1.12
C ALA A 79 -10.90 -14.92 -1.11
N SER A 80 -11.27 -14.44 0.07
CA SER A 80 -12.33 -13.44 0.23
C SER A 80 -12.09 -12.35 -0.80
N ALA A 81 -12.94 -12.30 -1.83
CA ALA A 81 -12.95 -11.20 -2.78
C ALA A 81 -13.28 -9.95 -1.96
N GLY A 82 -12.25 -9.28 -1.45
CA GLY A 82 -12.40 -8.16 -0.54
C GLY A 82 -13.32 -7.16 -1.22
N ALA A 83 -14.50 -6.97 -0.64
CA ALA A 83 -15.58 -6.20 -1.22
C ALA A 83 -15.00 -4.90 -1.81
N VAL A 84 -15.26 -4.69 -3.09
CA VAL A 84 -14.82 -3.45 -3.74
C VAL A 84 -15.65 -2.35 -3.10
N ALA A 85 -15.01 -1.55 -2.24
CA ALA A 85 -15.63 -0.40 -1.62
C ALA A 85 -15.72 0.70 -2.69
N TYR A 86 -16.94 1.11 -3.02
CA TYR A 86 -17.23 2.19 -3.98
C TYR A 86 -17.58 3.45 -3.21
N LEU A 87 -16.93 4.57 -3.52
CA LEU A 87 -17.14 5.85 -2.85
C LEU A 87 -18.61 6.30 -2.94
N SER A 88 -19.27 6.08 -4.08
CA SER A 88 -20.70 6.35 -4.31
C SER A 88 -21.64 5.54 -3.41
N LYS A 89 -21.21 4.36 -2.95
CA LYS A 89 -22.01 3.48 -2.09
C LYS A 89 -21.76 3.68 -0.61
N LEU A 90 -20.68 4.37 -0.24
CA LEU A 90 -20.41 4.62 1.17
C LEU A 90 -21.29 5.77 1.69
N PRO A 91 -21.92 5.60 2.85
CA PRO A 91 -22.67 6.67 3.48
C PRO A 91 -21.72 7.75 4.03
N VAL A 92 -22.14 9.01 3.89
CA VAL A 92 -21.52 10.15 4.57
C VAL A 92 -22.11 10.22 5.98
N THR A 93 -21.31 9.88 6.99
CA THR A 93 -21.73 9.81 8.40
C THR A 93 -20.82 10.58 9.34
N LEU A 94 -19.56 10.78 8.97
CA LEU A 94 -18.60 11.54 9.77
C LEU A 94 -18.64 13.00 9.37
N ASP A 95 -18.68 13.89 10.37
CA ASP A 95 -18.35 15.29 10.19
C ASP A 95 -16.85 15.47 10.40
N VAL A 96 -16.17 16.12 9.46
CA VAL A 96 -14.72 16.29 9.47
C VAL A 96 -14.40 17.76 9.34
N THR A 97 -13.61 18.26 10.28
CA THR A 97 -13.19 19.64 10.37
C THR A 97 -11.67 19.70 10.44
N ALA A 98 -11.10 20.69 9.77
CA ALA A 98 -9.66 20.94 9.78
C ALA A 98 -9.42 22.37 10.24
N SER A 99 -8.34 22.57 10.99
CA SER A 99 -7.95 23.89 11.51
C SER A 99 -7.54 24.94 10.46
N PRO A 100 -6.97 24.59 9.28
CA PRO A 100 -6.54 25.59 8.32
C PRO A 100 -7.72 26.41 7.77
N THR A 101 -7.50 27.71 7.59
CA THR A 101 -8.49 28.57 6.92
C THR A 101 -8.46 28.35 5.40
N PRO A 102 -9.58 28.60 4.70
CA PRO A 102 -9.61 28.49 3.24
C PRO A 102 -8.55 29.40 2.59
N GLY A 103 -7.69 28.82 1.74
CA GLY A 103 -6.60 29.56 1.09
C GLY A 103 -5.38 29.84 1.98
N GLN A 104 -5.33 29.29 3.20
CA GLN A 104 -4.10 29.32 4.01
C GLN A 104 -3.01 28.49 3.35
N VAL A 105 -1.80 29.03 3.34
CA VAL A 105 -0.60 28.35 2.84
C VAL A 105 0.15 27.72 4.02
N LEU A 106 0.39 26.42 3.94
CA LEU A 106 1.13 25.64 4.94
C LEU A 106 2.43 25.12 4.35
N HIS A 107 3.50 25.14 5.13
CA HIS A 107 4.82 24.65 4.78
C HIS A 107 5.01 23.23 5.32
N ALA A 108 5.29 22.31 4.40
CA ALA A 108 5.60 20.93 4.74
C ALA A 108 6.81 20.86 5.71
N GLY A 109 6.74 20.03 6.74
CA GLY A 109 7.80 19.80 7.73
C GLY A 109 7.84 20.79 8.89
N GLU A 110 7.12 21.90 8.80
CA GLU A 110 7.08 22.95 9.83
C GLU A 110 5.69 23.08 10.43
N ASP A 111 4.69 23.29 9.58
CA ASP A 111 3.33 23.59 10.00
C ASP A 111 2.56 22.35 10.46
N VAL A 112 1.72 22.55 11.48
CA VAL A 112 0.88 21.53 12.10
C VAL A 112 -0.59 21.86 11.85
N ILE A 113 -1.34 20.89 11.34
CA ILE A 113 -2.79 20.97 11.20
C ILE A 113 -3.45 20.16 12.31
N THR A 114 -4.51 20.71 12.88
CA THR A 114 -5.43 19.91 13.70
C THR A 114 -6.54 19.40 12.81
N VAL A 115 -6.78 18.09 12.83
CA VAL A 115 -7.95 17.47 12.22
C VAL A 115 -8.84 16.91 13.32
N THR A 116 -10.12 17.24 13.25
CA THR A 116 -11.16 16.73 14.13
C THR A 116 -12.21 16.00 13.30
N TRP A 117 -12.71 14.89 13.83
CA TRP A 117 -13.80 14.14 13.22
C TRP A 117 -14.79 13.73 14.30
N ALA A 118 -16.08 13.74 13.99
CA ALA A 118 -17.13 13.26 14.89
C ALA A 118 -18.24 12.56 14.10
N LEU A 119 -19.10 11.80 14.77
CA LEU A 119 -20.32 11.31 14.12
C LEU A 119 -21.25 12.51 13.92
N ASN A 120 -21.83 12.64 12.72
CA ASN A 120 -22.75 13.74 12.44
C ASN A 120 -23.98 13.65 13.37
N ALA A 121 -24.30 14.75 14.06
CA ALA A 121 -25.38 14.82 15.05
C ALA A 121 -26.78 14.48 14.49
N THR A 122 -26.95 14.53 13.16
CA THR A 122 -28.20 14.14 12.48
C THR A 122 -28.37 12.61 12.43
N ARG A 123 -27.33 11.83 12.73
CA ARG A 123 -27.37 10.37 12.74
C ARG A 123 -27.72 9.85 14.14
N PRO A 124 -28.51 8.77 14.22
CA PRO A 124 -28.79 8.13 15.51
C PRO A 124 -27.50 7.56 16.11
N ALA A 125 -27.42 7.62 17.45
CA ALA A 125 -26.37 6.93 18.19
C ALA A 125 -26.46 5.41 17.90
N GLY A 126 -25.37 4.79 17.47
CA GLY A 126 -25.32 3.38 17.06
C GLY A 126 -25.10 3.14 15.57
N ASP A 127 -25.22 4.16 14.71
CA ASP A 127 -24.80 4.08 13.30
C ASP A 127 -23.29 3.83 13.14
N ASP A 128 -22.54 4.06 14.22
CA ASP A 128 -21.11 3.83 14.37
C ASP A 128 -20.75 2.44 14.90
N ALA A 129 -21.72 1.53 15.11
CA ALA A 129 -21.46 0.20 15.68
C ALA A 129 -20.46 -0.65 14.88
N ALA A 130 -20.44 -0.45 13.55
CA ALA A 130 -19.50 -1.13 12.65
C ALA A 130 -18.09 -0.50 12.66
N TYR A 131 -17.92 0.69 13.23
CA TYR A 131 -16.67 1.46 13.14
C TYR A 131 -15.68 0.95 14.18
N LYS A 132 -14.52 0.46 13.71
CA LYS A 132 -13.43 -0.01 14.57
C LYS A 132 -12.25 0.93 14.56
N SER A 133 -11.93 1.50 13.40
CA SER A 133 -10.88 2.51 13.29
C SER A 133 -11.27 3.62 12.32
N VAL A 134 -10.64 4.78 12.46
CA VAL A 134 -10.77 5.89 11.53
C VAL A 134 -9.44 6.14 10.86
N LYS A 135 -9.43 6.13 9.52
CA LYS A 135 -8.30 6.51 8.70
C LYS A 135 -8.53 7.91 8.14
N VAL A 136 -7.70 8.86 8.55
CA VAL A 136 -7.71 10.22 8.03
C VAL A 136 -6.67 10.33 6.93
N SER A 137 -7.06 10.90 5.79
CA SER A 137 -6.21 11.09 4.63
C SER A 137 -6.33 12.50 4.06
N LEU A 138 -5.22 13.01 3.51
CA LEU A 138 -5.21 14.23 2.70
C LEU A 138 -5.56 13.90 1.26
N CYS A 139 -6.42 14.73 0.69
CA CYS A 139 -7.05 14.54 -0.60
C CYS A 139 -6.81 15.77 -1.48
N TYR A 140 -6.48 15.57 -2.76
CA TYR A 140 -6.29 16.69 -3.69
C TYR A 140 -7.59 17.45 -3.94
N ALA A 141 -7.59 18.77 -3.73
CA ALA A 141 -8.73 19.62 -4.04
C ALA A 141 -8.99 19.69 -5.56
N PRO A 142 -10.24 19.94 -6.01
CA PRO A 142 -10.59 19.96 -7.44
C PRO A 142 -9.71 20.89 -8.28
N ALA A 143 -9.29 22.03 -7.73
CA ALA A 143 -8.37 22.96 -8.39
C ALA A 143 -7.01 22.32 -8.74
N SER A 144 -6.52 21.40 -7.90
CA SER A 144 -5.24 20.69 -8.10
C SER A 144 -5.34 19.39 -8.90
N GLN A 145 -6.56 18.97 -9.26
CA GLN A 145 -6.81 17.79 -10.10
C GLN A 145 -6.87 18.13 -11.61
N LYS A 146 -7.02 19.41 -11.96
CA LYS A 146 -7.08 19.86 -13.36
C LYS A 146 -5.80 19.44 -14.09
N GLU A 147 -5.96 18.77 -15.22
CA GLU A 147 -4.87 18.27 -16.09
C GLU A 147 -3.90 17.25 -15.46
N ARG A 148 -4.25 16.69 -14.28
CA ARG A 148 -3.42 15.70 -13.58
C ARG A 148 -4.21 14.42 -13.34
N GLU A 149 -4.29 13.56 -14.35
CA GLU A 149 -5.01 12.27 -14.30
C GLU A 149 -4.64 11.43 -13.07
N TRP A 150 -3.38 11.47 -12.65
CA TRP A 150 -2.91 10.72 -11.49
C TRP A 150 -3.44 11.22 -10.13
N ARG A 151 -4.17 12.34 -10.07
CA ARG A 151 -4.78 12.93 -8.86
C ARG A 151 -6.30 12.83 -8.83
N LYS A 152 -6.92 12.31 -9.90
CA LYS A 152 -8.38 12.31 -10.06
C LYS A 152 -9.07 11.33 -9.13
N THR A 153 -10.27 11.72 -8.72
CA THR A 153 -11.14 10.87 -7.90
C THR A 153 -11.72 9.77 -8.76
N HIS A 154 -11.68 8.54 -8.25
CA HIS A 154 -12.29 7.38 -8.89
C HIS A 154 -13.33 6.77 -7.93
N ASP A 155 -14.39 6.19 -8.48
CA ASP A 155 -15.46 5.60 -7.65
C ASP A 155 -14.96 4.36 -6.89
N ASP A 156 -14.21 3.49 -7.55
CA ASP A 156 -13.46 2.42 -6.88
C ASP A 156 -12.44 3.00 -5.88
N LEU A 157 -12.63 2.80 -4.57
CA LEU A 157 -11.70 3.29 -3.53
C LEU A 157 -10.31 2.67 -3.65
N LYS A 158 -10.17 1.49 -4.27
CA LYS A 158 -8.87 0.86 -4.55
C LYS A 158 -8.10 1.57 -5.68
N LYS A 159 -8.80 2.30 -6.55
CA LYS A 159 -8.21 3.05 -7.67
C LYS A 159 -8.22 4.55 -7.43
N ASP A 160 -8.87 5.02 -6.37
CA ASP A 160 -8.92 6.43 -6.01
C ASP A 160 -7.52 6.94 -5.64
N LYS A 161 -7.00 7.85 -6.47
CA LYS A 161 -5.72 8.52 -6.25
C LYS A 161 -5.89 9.94 -5.72
N THR A 162 -7.11 10.35 -5.39
CA THR A 162 -7.30 11.67 -4.78
C THR A 162 -6.75 11.70 -3.36
N CYS A 163 -7.01 10.65 -2.57
CA CYS A 163 -6.66 10.58 -1.15
C CYS A 163 -5.49 9.62 -0.89
N GLN A 164 -4.29 10.01 -1.30
CA GLN A 164 -3.10 9.15 -1.24
C GLN A 164 -2.31 9.25 0.07
N PHE A 165 -2.35 10.40 0.74
CA PHE A 165 -1.50 10.63 1.90
C PHE A 165 -2.25 10.32 3.19
N LYS A 166 -1.68 9.44 4.00
CA LYS A 166 -2.24 9.07 5.32
C LYS A 166 -1.79 10.08 6.37
N VAL A 167 -2.75 10.70 7.03
CA VAL A 167 -2.54 11.62 8.16
C VAL A 167 -2.41 10.81 9.45
N THR A 168 -3.44 10.01 9.74
CA THR A 168 -3.46 9.14 10.91
C THR A 168 -4.38 7.95 10.68
N GLN A 169 -4.21 6.92 11.49
CA GLN A 169 -5.20 5.86 11.64
C GLN A 169 -5.26 5.49 13.10
N GLN A 170 -6.40 5.74 13.73
CA GLN A 170 -6.60 5.52 15.16
C GLN A 170 -7.85 4.69 15.40
N PRO A 171 -7.93 3.97 16.54
CA PRO A 171 -9.15 3.32 16.97
C PRO A 171 -10.29 4.33 17.07
N TYR A 172 -11.49 3.93 16.66
CA TYR A 172 -12.66 4.79 16.78
C TYR A 172 -13.17 4.78 18.23
N ALA A 173 -13.34 5.96 18.82
CA ALA A 173 -13.98 6.09 20.12
C ALA A 173 -15.50 5.94 19.95
N ALA A 174 -16.03 4.81 20.41
CA ALA A 174 -17.46 4.52 20.36
C ALA A 174 -18.28 5.56 21.14
N GLY A 175 -19.50 5.84 20.69
CA GLY A 175 -20.41 6.76 21.37
C GLY A 175 -20.35 8.20 20.84
N GLY A 176 -19.90 8.39 19.59
CA GLY A 176 -20.00 9.68 18.89
C GLY A 176 -19.10 10.81 19.40
N ALA A 177 -18.23 10.57 20.41
CA ALA A 177 -17.35 11.58 20.99
C ALA A 177 -16.30 12.15 20.00
N GLY A 178 -16.12 11.49 18.85
CA GLY A 178 -15.19 11.92 17.82
C GLY A 178 -13.73 11.76 18.24
N GLY A 179 -12.82 12.24 17.40
CA GLY A 179 -11.39 12.24 17.63
C GLY A 179 -10.74 13.53 17.17
N ARG A 180 -9.57 13.82 17.74
CA ARG A 180 -8.72 14.96 17.40
C ARG A 180 -7.30 14.45 17.21
N VAL A 181 -6.66 14.88 16.13
CA VAL A 181 -5.25 14.60 15.88
C VAL A 181 -4.55 15.88 15.44
N GLU A 182 -3.34 16.08 15.95
CA GLU A 182 -2.40 17.06 15.43
C GLU A 182 -1.45 16.36 14.48
N TYR A 183 -1.38 16.86 13.25
CA TYR A 183 -0.56 16.31 12.19
C TYR A 183 0.36 17.39 11.66
N ARG A 184 1.67 17.18 11.82
CA ARG A 184 2.66 17.96 11.09
C ARG A 184 2.62 17.56 9.63
N VAL A 185 2.46 18.53 8.73
CA VAL A 185 2.45 18.27 7.28
C VAL A 185 3.77 17.59 6.92
N ALA A 186 3.70 16.37 6.37
CA ALA A 186 4.93 15.63 6.07
C ALA A 186 5.69 16.24 4.88
N LEU A 187 7.02 16.08 4.87
CA LEU A 187 7.90 16.65 3.84
C LEU A 187 7.68 16.08 2.44
N ASP A 188 7.09 14.89 2.35
CA ASP A 188 6.78 14.19 1.10
C ASP A 188 5.45 14.65 0.49
N ILE A 189 4.69 15.52 1.16
CA ILE A 189 3.46 16.10 0.61
C ILE A 189 3.83 17.13 -0.47
N PRO A 190 3.45 16.90 -1.74
CA PRO A 190 3.83 17.79 -2.82
C PRO A 190 2.99 19.08 -2.80
N THR A 191 3.55 20.15 -3.38
CA THR A 191 2.85 21.44 -3.49
C THR A 191 1.52 21.30 -4.26
N ALA A 192 0.40 21.54 -3.58
CA ALA A 192 -0.96 21.53 -4.13
C ALA A 192 -1.99 22.01 -3.08
N ALA A 193 -3.24 22.21 -3.52
CA ALA A 193 -4.39 22.43 -2.65
C ALA A 193 -4.96 21.09 -2.17
N TYR A 194 -5.24 20.98 -0.86
CA TYR A 194 -5.74 19.77 -0.21
C TYR A 194 -6.99 20.03 0.62
N TYR A 195 -7.77 18.97 0.79
CA TYR A 195 -8.84 18.86 1.79
C TYR A 195 -8.68 17.55 2.57
N VAL A 196 -9.37 17.41 3.68
CA VAL A 196 -9.25 16.24 4.55
C VAL A 196 -10.46 15.33 4.39
N ARG A 197 -10.23 14.02 4.28
CA ARG A 197 -11.27 13.00 4.30
C ARG A 197 -10.95 11.96 5.37
N ALA A 198 -11.93 11.67 6.21
CA ALA A 198 -11.87 10.59 7.19
C ALA A 198 -12.71 9.40 6.68
N TYR A 199 -12.16 8.21 6.82
CA TYR A 199 -12.81 6.95 6.48
C TYR A 199 -13.02 6.15 7.76
N ALA A 200 -14.25 5.71 8.01
CA ALA A 200 -14.53 4.70 9.02
C ALA A 200 -14.22 3.31 8.46
N LEU A 201 -13.44 2.54 9.19
CA LEU A 201 -13.04 1.19 8.84
C LEU A 201 -13.67 0.18 9.80
N ASP A 202 -14.09 -0.96 9.25
CA ASP A 202 -14.55 -2.11 10.03
C ASP A 202 -13.37 -2.95 10.59
N ALA A 203 -13.70 -4.08 11.22
CA ALA A 203 -12.70 -5.01 11.76
C ALA A 203 -11.81 -5.66 10.68
N SER A 204 -12.28 -5.71 9.43
CA SER A 204 -11.50 -6.21 8.28
C SER A 204 -10.61 -5.13 7.66
N GLY A 205 -10.69 -3.88 8.13
CA GLY A 205 -10.02 -2.74 7.52
C GLY A 205 -10.70 -2.22 6.25
N THR A 206 -11.95 -2.64 5.99
CA THR A 206 -12.75 -2.18 4.86
C THR A 206 -13.44 -0.87 5.20
N GLN A 207 -13.46 0.06 4.25
CA GLN A 207 -14.09 1.37 4.40
C GLN A 207 -15.61 1.21 4.35
N VAL A 208 -16.29 1.51 5.46
CA VAL A 208 -17.74 1.35 5.61
C VAL A 208 -18.50 2.68 5.60
N ALA A 209 -17.83 3.77 5.91
CA ALA A 209 -18.38 5.12 5.81
C ALA A 209 -17.27 6.15 5.63
N TYR A 210 -17.63 7.37 5.25
CA TYR A 210 -16.67 8.47 5.19
C TYR A 210 -17.28 9.80 5.66
N GLY A 211 -16.39 10.77 5.83
CA GLY A 211 -16.69 12.18 6.02
C GLY A 211 -15.58 13.01 5.39
N GLN A 212 -15.89 14.21 4.93
CA GLN A 212 -14.90 15.08 4.32
C GLN A 212 -15.19 16.55 4.61
N THR A 213 -14.12 17.34 4.72
CA THR A 213 -14.21 18.80 4.71
C THR A 213 -14.71 19.27 3.35
N ALA A 214 -15.41 20.41 3.31
CA ALA A 214 -15.87 20.98 2.05
C ALA A 214 -14.69 21.25 1.09
N PRO A 215 -14.78 20.91 -0.20
CA PRO A 215 -13.70 21.19 -1.16
C PRO A 215 -13.40 22.69 -1.31
N ALA A 216 -14.38 23.54 -0.97
CA ALA A 216 -14.22 25.00 -0.97
C ALA A 216 -13.38 25.52 0.21
N THR A 217 -13.24 24.74 1.29
CA THR A 217 -12.38 25.06 2.44
C THR A 217 -11.00 24.40 2.30
N ALA A 218 -10.54 24.21 1.07
CA ALA A 218 -9.22 23.67 0.81
C ALA A 218 -8.13 24.65 1.26
N PHE A 219 -7.01 24.10 1.70
CA PHE A 219 -5.80 24.83 2.05
C PHE A 219 -4.66 24.44 1.12
N ASP A 220 -3.72 25.34 0.92
CA ASP A 220 -2.57 25.12 0.08
C ASP A 220 -1.41 24.59 0.91
N VAL A 221 -0.75 23.55 0.41
CA VAL A 221 0.50 23.07 0.98
C VAL A 221 1.61 23.42 0.00
N VAL A 222 2.69 23.98 0.53
CA VAL A 222 3.96 24.19 -0.16
C VAL A 222 4.94 23.17 0.38
N SER A 223 5.35 22.24 -0.48
CA SER A 223 6.41 21.29 -0.15
C SER A 223 7.72 22.06 0.04
N ILE A 224 8.54 21.67 1.03
CA ILE A 224 9.94 22.06 1.01
C ILE A 224 10.54 21.43 -0.24
N THR A 225 10.92 22.27 -1.19
CA THR A 225 11.62 21.80 -2.38
C THR A 225 12.88 21.10 -1.89
N GLY A 226 13.08 19.83 -2.24
CA GLY A 226 14.33 19.10 -1.96
C GLY A 226 15.59 19.77 -2.55
N VAL A 227 15.41 20.89 -3.27
CA VAL A 227 16.46 21.82 -3.68
C VAL A 227 16.92 22.65 -2.48
N THR A 228 17.81 22.07 -1.69
CA THR A 228 18.53 22.79 -0.64
C THR A 228 19.39 23.91 -1.24
N THR A 229 19.72 24.92 -0.43
CA THR A 229 20.65 26.00 -0.85
C THR A 229 21.96 25.42 -1.36
N SER A 230 22.45 24.33 -0.76
CA SER A 230 23.65 23.63 -1.23
C SER A 230 23.52 23.08 -2.65
N ILE A 231 22.37 22.49 -3.01
CA ILE A 231 22.12 22.00 -4.37
C ILE A 231 22.08 23.16 -5.38
N LYS A 232 21.49 24.30 -5.01
CA LYS A 232 21.47 25.49 -5.89
C LYS A 232 22.88 26.02 -6.15
N VAL A 233 23.70 26.11 -5.11
CA VAL A 233 25.10 26.56 -5.21
C VAL A 233 25.92 25.59 -6.04
N ALA A 234 25.82 24.27 -5.77
CA ALA A 234 26.53 23.26 -6.55
C ALA A 234 26.14 23.29 -8.04
N ALA A 235 24.85 23.42 -8.35
CA ALA A 235 24.38 23.58 -9.72
C ALA A 235 24.95 24.83 -10.40
N GLY A 236 25.04 25.95 -9.70
CA GLY A 236 25.67 27.18 -10.20
C GLY A 236 27.17 27.00 -10.50
N VAL A 237 27.91 26.36 -9.59
CA VAL A 237 29.35 26.11 -9.77
C VAL A 237 29.60 25.13 -10.92
N PHE A 238 28.87 24.03 -11.02
CA PHE A 238 29.04 23.08 -12.12
C PHE A 238 28.64 23.67 -13.47
N SER A 239 27.58 24.49 -13.51
CA SER A 239 27.17 25.19 -14.73
C SER A 239 28.26 26.15 -15.22
N THR A 240 28.81 26.98 -14.33
CA THR A 240 29.88 27.92 -14.68
C THR A 240 31.18 27.21 -15.06
N PHE A 241 31.58 26.18 -14.33
CA PHE A 241 32.77 25.38 -14.64
C PHE A 241 32.69 24.74 -16.04
N SER A 242 31.51 24.24 -16.43
CA SER A 242 31.30 23.67 -17.77
C SER A 242 31.51 24.71 -18.87
N VAL A 243 30.97 25.93 -18.72
CA VAL A 243 31.09 27.00 -19.72
C VAL A 243 32.54 27.49 -19.81
N VAL A 244 33.20 27.69 -18.67
CA VAL A 244 34.60 28.13 -18.62
C VAL A 244 35.54 27.09 -19.23
N SER A 245 35.32 25.81 -18.92
CA SER A 245 36.12 24.71 -19.49
C SER A 245 35.98 24.68 -21.02
N LEU A 246 34.75 24.82 -21.54
CA LEU A 246 34.51 24.86 -22.98
C LEU A 246 35.21 26.06 -23.65
N ALA A 247 35.10 27.25 -23.07
CA ALA A 247 35.75 28.45 -23.57
C ALA A 247 37.29 28.32 -23.57
N PHE A 248 37.84 27.71 -22.52
CA PHE A 248 39.27 27.44 -22.41
C PHE A 248 39.76 26.48 -23.50
N PHE A 249 39.01 25.40 -23.77
CA PHE A 249 39.32 24.48 -24.87
C PHE A 249 39.33 25.19 -26.23
N PHE A 250 38.33 26.03 -26.52
CA PHE A 250 38.30 26.80 -27.77
C PHE A 250 39.45 27.79 -27.89
N PHE A 251 39.89 28.40 -26.78
CA PHE A 251 41.02 29.31 -26.78
C PHE A 251 42.33 28.59 -27.11
N ILE A 252 42.58 27.42 -26.52
CA ILE A 252 43.76 26.60 -26.84
C ILE A 252 43.75 26.16 -28.30
N GLU A 253 42.63 25.66 -28.81
CA GLU A 253 42.47 25.26 -30.22
C GLU A 253 42.77 26.43 -31.17
N LYS A 254 42.27 27.64 -30.87
CA LYS A 254 42.56 28.85 -31.65
C LYS A 254 44.05 29.21 -31.67
N ARG A 255 44.74 29.09 -30.53
CA ARG A 255 46.19 29.36 -30.44
C ARG A 255 47.02 28.35 -31.20
N LYS A 256 46.60 27.08 -31.22
CA LYS A 256 47.29 25.99 -31.92
C LYS A 256 47.14 26.05 -33.44
N LYS A 257 46.08 26.68 -33.96
CA LYS A 257 45.84 26.81 -35.40
C LYS A 257 46.55 28.02 -36.05
N ASN A 258 46.96 28.99 -35.23
CA ASN A 258 47.57 30.24 -35.69
C ASN A 258 49.10 30.30 -35.50
N ASN A 259 49.70 29.26 -34.90
CA ASN A 259 51.14 29.00 -34.84
C ASN A 259 51.48 27.81 -35.73
#